data_AF-A0A351F3P2-F1
#
_entry.id   AF-A0A351F3P2-F1
#
_cell.length_a   1.000
_cell.length_b   1.000
_cell.length_c   1.000
_cell.angle_alpha   90.00
_cell.angle_beta   90.00
_cell.angle_gamma   90.00
#
_symmetry.space_group_name_H-M   'P 1'
#
loop_
_entity.id
_entity.type
_entity.pdbx_description
1 polymer ?
#
loop_
_entity_poly.entity_id
_entity_poly.type
_entity_poly.pdbx_seq_one_letter_code
_entity_poly.pdbx_strand_id
1 'polypeptide(L)'
;MLKEFKAFIMRGNVLDLAVAVIIGAAFGAIVTSFTNDILLPPIGLLLGNVDFPGLKIVLQEAGVAADGTVIEEVAIKWGAFVKFIL
;
A
#
# COMPACT_ATOMS: atom_id res chain seq x y z
N MET A 1 32.85 20.58 -3.57
CA MET A 1 31.51 19.96 -3.47
C MET A 1 31.30 18.77 -4.41
N LEU A 2 31.19 18.94 -5.74
CA LEU A 2 30.92 17.82 -6.67
C LEU A 2 32.02 16.72 -6.65
N LYS A 3 33.29 17.12 -6.47
CA LYS A 3 34.41 16.18 -6.33
C LYS A 3 34.36 15.42 -4.99
N GLU A 4 34.06 16.11 -3.88
CA GLU A 4 33.89 15.45 -2.58
C GLU A 4 32.66 14.53 -2.56
N PHE A 5 31.56 14.93 -3.22
CA PHE A 5 30.36 14.10 -3.38
C PHE A 5 30.66 12.84 -4.19
N LYS A 6 31.40 12.97 -5.31
CA LYS A 6 31.87 11.81 -6.09
C LYS A 6 32.75 10.88 -5.24
N ALA A 7 33.68 11.43 -4.46
CA ALA A 7 34.51 10.64 -3.55
C ALA A 7 33.70 9.96 -2.43
N PHE A 8 32.61 10.59 -1.98
CA PHE A 8 31.70 10.05 -0.97
C PHE A 8 30.86 8.88 -1.50
N ILE A 9 30.24 9.01 -2.68
CA ILE A 9 29.44 7.93 -3.29
C ILE A 9 30.31 6.78 -3.81
N MET A 10 31.57 7.05 -4.19
CA MET A 10 32.52 6.01 -4.58
C MET A 10 33.01 5.16 -3.40
N ARG A 11 32.63 5.49 -2.16
CA ARG A 11 32.81 4.58 -1.02
C ARG A 11 31.85 3.41 -1.24
N GLY A 12 32.39 2.21 -1.49
CA GLY A 12 31.60 1.01 -1.80
C GLY A 12 30.40 0.80 -0.86
N ASN A 13 30.60 0.97 0.44
CA ASN A 13 29.54 0.84 1.45
C ASN A 13 28.32 1.77 1.23
N VAL A 14 28.50 2.95 0.64
CA VAL A 14 27.41 3.90 0.36
C VAL A 14 26.69 3.55 -0.93
N LEU A 15 27.46 3.17 -1.96
CA LEU A 15 26.89 2.77 -3.25
C LEU A 15 26.07 1.48 -3.13
N ASP A 16 26.61 0.47 -2.45
CA ASP A 16 25.95 -0.81 -2.25
C ASP A 16 24.67 -0.67 -1.43
N LEU A 17 24.68 0.18 -0.39
CA LEU A 17 23.50 0.50 0.41
C LEU A 17 22.44 1.22 -0.43
N ALA A 18 22.83 2.19 -1.27
CA ALA A 18 21.90 2.89 -2.15
C ALA A 18 21.22 1.92 -3.14
N VAL A 19 22.00 1.01 -3.73
CA VAL A 19 21.46 -0.03 -4.64
C VAL A 19 20.51 -0.97 -3.89
N ALA A 20 20.87 -1.41 -2.69
CA ALA A 20 20.02 -2.28 -1.87
C ALA A 20 18.66 -1.64 -1.55
N VAL A 21 18.63 -0.35 -1.21
CA VAL A 21 17.38 0.38 -0.92
C VAL A 21 16.51 0.53 -2.18
N ILE A 22 17.11 0.85 -3.32
CA ILE A 22 16.38 0.99 -4.60
C ILE A 22 15.76 -0.36 -5.00
N ILE A 23 16.53 -1.44 -4.91
CA ILE A 23 16.04 -2.80 -5.22
C ILE A 23 14.94 -3.19 -4.22
N GLY A 24 15.13 -2.94 -2.92
CA GLY A 24 14.13 -3.24 -1.90
C GLY A 24 12.79 -2.51 -2.14
N ALA A 25 12.85 -1.22 -2.49
CA ALA A 25 11.66 -0.44 -2.80
C ALA A 25 10.97 -0.91 -4.08
N ALA A 26 11.73 -1.15 -5.15
CA ALA A 26 11.20 -1.61 -6.43
C ALA A 26 10.61 -3.04 -6.32
N PHE A 27 11.27 -3.93 -5.59
CA PHE A 27 10.80 -5.30 -5.38
C PHE A 27 9.52 -5.33 -4.54
N GLY A 28 9.38 -4.47 -3.53
CA GLY A 28 8.13 -4.31 -2.79
C GLY A 28 6.94 -3.94 -3.69
N ALA A 29 7.15 -3.03 -4.65
CA ALA A 29 6.12 -2.64 -5.61
C ALA A 29 5.73 -3.81 -6.55
N ILE A 30 6.71 -4.60 -6.99
CA ILE A 30 6.47 -5.79 -7.83
C ILE A 30 5.64 -6.83 -7.08
N VAL A 31 6.03 -7.15 -5.83
CA VAL A 31 5.28 -8.10 -4.99
C VAL A 31 3.86 -7.60 -4.74
N THR A 32 3.70 -6.30 -4.46
CA THR A 32 2.38 -5.70 -4.23
C THR A 32 1.47 -5.81 -5.45
N SER A 33 1.98 -5.52 -6.67
CA SER A 33 1.21 -5.68 -7.90
C SER A 33 0.89 -7.15 -8.16
N PHE A 34 1.85 -8.07 -7.97
CA PHE A 34 1.61 -9.49 -8.11
C PHE A 34 0.48 -9.99 -7.19
N THR A 35 0.51 -9.62 -5.92
CA THR A 35 -0.55 -10.00 -4.97
C THR A 35 -1.89 -9.42 -5.40
N ASN A 36 -1.95 -8.12 -5.69
CA ASN A 36 -3.20 -7.45 -6.01
C ASN A 36 -3.83 -7.89 -7.33
N ASP A 37 -3.00 -8.05 -8.36
CA ASP A 37 -3.48 -8.22 -9.74
C ASP A 37 -3.56 -9.70 -10.14
N ILE A 38 -2.83 -10.60 -9.46
CA ILE A 38 -2.76 -12.03 -9.82
C ILE A 38 -3.28 -12.95 -8.71
N LEU A 39 -2.90 -12.74 -7.44
CA LEU A 39 -3.35 -13.61 -6.34
C LEU A 39 -4.76 -13.29 -5.86
N LEU A 40 -5.09 -12.01 -5.67
CA LEU A 40 -6.38 -11.60 -5.12
C LEU A 40 -7.59 -11.94 -6.00
N PRO A 41 -7.56 -11.84 -7.35
CA PRO A 41 -8.76 -12.12 -8.15
C PRO A 41 -9.26 -13.58 -8.03
N PRO A 42 -8.41 -14.62 -8.12
CA PRO A 42 -8.83 -16.00 -7.85
C PRO A 42 -9.32 -16.22 -6.42
N ILE A 43 -8.67 -15.62 -5.43
CA ILE A 43 -9.07 -15.73 -4.01
C ILE A 43 -10.43 -15.06 -3.78
N GLY A 44 -10.66 -13.87 -4.38
CA GLY A 44 -11.93 -13.13 -4.30
C GLY A 44 -13.08 -13.86 -4.99
N LEU A 45 -12.78 -14.58 -6.07
CA LEU A 45 -13.73 -15.47 -6.73
C LEU A 45 -14.11 -16.66 -5.83
N LEU A 46 -13.13 -17.32 -5.22
CA LEU A 46 -13.33 -18.50 -4.36
C LEU A 46 -14.07 -18.18 -3.05
N LEU A 47 -13.87 -16.98 -2.49
CA LEU A 47 -14.55 -16.53 -1.28
C LEU A 47 -15.94 -15.91 -1.54
N GLY A 48 -16.44 -15.98 -2.79
CA GLY A 48 -17.84 -15.70 -3.12
C GLY A 48 -18.11 -14.35 -3.81
N ASN A 49 -17.28 -13.94 -4.78
CA ASN A 49 -17.36 -12.62 -5.45
C ASN A 49 -17.20 -11.44 -4.47
N VAL A 50 -16.38 -11.63 -3.44
CA VAL A 50 -16.16 -10.59 -2.45
C VAL A 50 -15.07 -9.65 -2.97
N ASP A 51 -15.47 -8.43 -3.33
CA ASP A 51 -14.53 -7.36 -3.64
C ASP A 51 -13.85 -6.88 -2.35
N PHE A 52 -12.65 -7.39 -2.06
CA PHE A 52 -11.86 -7.00 -0.89
C PHE A 52 -11.67 -5.48 -0.68
N PRO A 53 -11.47 -4.64 -1.71
CA PRO A 53 -11.54 -3.18 -1.56
C PRO A 53 -12.84 -2.66 -0.92
N GLY A 54 -13.98 -3.32 -1.21
CA GLY A 54 -15.31 -2.94 -0.73
C GLY A 54 -15.69 -3.48 0.65
N LEU A 55 -14.89 -4.40 1.21
CA LEU A 55 -15.13 -4.96 2.54
C LEU A 55 -14.82 -3.94 3.64
N LYS A 56 -15.87 -3.24 4.06
CA LYS A 56 -15.83 -2.27 5.15
C LYS A 56 -17.04 -2.45 6.06
N ILE A 57 -16.84 -2.26 7.36
CA ILE A 57 -17.93 -2.08 8.33
C ILE A 57 -18.01 -0.59 8.60
N VAL A 58 -19.11 0.03 8.19
CA VAL A 58 -19.37 1.46 8.44
C VAL A 58 -19.81 1.63 9.89
N LEU A 59 -19.03 2.38 10.67
CA LEU A 59 -19.35 2.71 12.07
C LEU A 59 -20.17 4.01 12.16
N GLN A 60 -19.96 4.92 11.21
CA GLN A 60 -20.70 6.17 11.08
C GLN A 60 -20.94 6.46 9.60
N GLU A 61 -22.21 6.57 9.21
CA GLU A 61 -22.60 6.87 7.83
C GLU A 61 -22.18 8.31 7.46
N ALA A 62 -21.73 8.49 6.22
CA ALA A 62 -21.48 9.82 5.68
C ALA A 62 -22.79 10.59 5.64
N GLY A 63 -22.80 11.76 6.27
CA GLY A 63 -23.97 12.59 6.39
C GLY A 63 -23.59 14.06 6.44
N VAL A 64 -24.57 14.93 6.30
CA VAL A 64 -24.39 16.37 6.53
C VAL A 64 -25.06 16.67 7.87
N ALA A 65 -24.28 17.11 8.85
CA ALA A 65 -24.84 17.58 10.11
C ALA A 65 -25.69 18.83 9.87
N ALA A 66 -26.61 19.14 10.78
CA ALA A 66 -27.53 20.28 10.64
C ALA A 66 -26.85 21.66 10.56
N ASP A 67 -25.53 21.72 10.79
CA ASP A 67 -24.67 22.90 10.69
C ASP A 67 -23.89 23.02 9.36
N GLY A 68 -24.14 22.11 8.40
CA GLY A 68 -23.46 22.10 7.10
C GLY A 68 -22.08 21.47 7.09
N THR A 69 -21.62 20.89 8.21
CA THR A 69 -20.37 20.11 8.22
C THR A 69 -20.56 18.75 7.55
N VAL A 70 -19.63 18.40 6.67
CA VAL A 70 -19.58 17.09 6.03
C VAL A 70 -19.02 16.11 7.05
N ILE A 71 -19.86 15.19 7.50
CA ILE A 71 -19.44 14.07 8.34
C ILE A 71 -18.83 13.04 7.40
N GLU A 72 -17.50 12.87 7.48
CA GLU A 72 -16.82 11.84 6.71
C GLU A 72 -17.22 10.44 7.19
N GLU A 73 -17.32 9.50 6.26
CA GLU A 73 -17.61 8.09 6.58
C GLU A 73 -16.49 7.52 7.46
N VAL A 74 -16.84 7.13 8.69
CA VAL A 74 -15.92 6.38 9.56
C VAL A 74 -16.23 4.90 9.38
N ALA A 75 -15.38 4.20 8.62
CA ALA A 75 -15.54 2.78 8.37
C ALA A 75 -14.25 2.00 8.68
N ILE A 76 -14.41 0.83 9.30
CA ILE A 76 -13.34 -0.15 9.45
C ILE A 76 -13.21 -0.90 8.11
N LYS A 77 -12.19 -0.55 7.34
CA LYS A 77 -11.85 -1.19 6.05
C LYS A 77 -11.07 -2.49 6.27
N TRP A 78 -11.70 -3.48 6.92
CA TRP A 78 -11.06 -4.76 7.23
C TRP A 78 -10.68 -5.58 5.99
N GLY A 79 -11.27 -5.30 4.83
CA GLY A 79 -10.81 -5.83 3.55
C GLY A 79 -9.35 -5.50 3.23
N ALA A 80 -8.90 -4.29 3.59
CA ALA A 80 -7.50 -3.91 3.43
C ALA A 80 -6.57 -4.68 4.38
N PHE A 81 -7.07 -5.07 5.55
CA PHE A 81 -6.32 -5.88 6.51
C PHE A 81 -6.14 -7.33 6.02
N VAL A 82 -7.18 -7.92 5.44
CA VAL A 82 -7.09 -9.26 4.84
C VAL A 82 -6.11 -9.27 3.66
N LYS A 83 -6.12 -8.24 2.81
CA LYS A 83 -5.13 -8.05 1.73
C LYS A 83 -3.69 -7.87 2.23
N PHE A 84 -3.50 -7.44 3.47
CA PHE A 84 -2.17 -7.24 4.03
C PHE A 84 -1.58 -8.55 4.57
N ILE A 85 -2.44 -9.49 4.99
CA ILE A 85 -2.03 -10.79 5.52
C ILE A 85 -1.86 -11.83 4.40
N LEU A 86 -2.67 -11.76 3.36
CA LEU A 86 -2.63 -12.62 2.17
C LEU A 86 -1.67 -12.07 1.11
#